data_AF-A0A2N5GPI4-F1
#
_entry.id   AF-A0A2N5GPI4-F1
#
_cell.length_a   1.000
_cell.length_b   1.000
_cell.length_c   1.000
_cell.angle_alpha   90.00
_cell.angle_beta   90.00
_cell.angle_gamma   90.00
#
_symmetry.space_group_name_H-M   'P 1'
#
loop_
_entity.id
_entity.type
_entity.pdbx_description
1 polymer ?
#
loop_
_entity_poly.entity_id
_entity_poly.type
_entity_poly.pdbx_seq_one_letter_code
_entity_poly.pdbx_strand_id
1 'polypeptide(L)' 'MDKQRRTLIEEYEVNPCTLMVKPTLYGSKLYARIIEMEDEYISPFKPLDIIKKSCEYFGSSYEGL' A
#
# COMPACT_ATOMS: atom_id res chain seq x y z
N MET A 1 23.45 -1.21 -7.28
CA MET A 1 22.06 -0.75 -7.17
C MET A 1 21.28 -1.88 -6.53
N ASP A 2 21.22 -1.89 -5.20
CA ASP A 2 20.61 -2.97 -4.44
C ASP A 2 19.15 -3.14 -4.84
N LYS A 3 18.80 -4.33 -5.33
CA LYS A 3 17.41 -4.73 -5.54
C LYS A 3 16.79 -4.85 -4.16
N GLN A 4 16.18 -3.78 -3.65
CA GLN A 4 15.32 -3.85 -2.49
C GLN A 4 14.28 -4.96 -2.75
N ARG A 5 14.27 -5.96 -1.86
CA ARG A 5 13.56 -7.22 -2.05
C ARG A 5 12.07 -6.93 -1.91
N ARG A 6 11.38 -6.82 -3.05
CA ARG A 6 9.93 -6.55 -3.08
C ARG A 6 9.17 -7.80 -2.67
N THR A 7 8.50 -7.74 -1.54
CA THR A 7 7.68 -8.85 -1.06
C THR A 7 6.25 -8.68 -1.57
N LEU A 8 5.73 -9.69 -2.26
CA LEU A 8 4.31 -9.75 -2.62
C LEU A 8 3.50 -10.11 -1.38
N ILE A 9 2.47 -9.31 -1.09
CA ILE A 9 1.58 -9.51 0.05
C ILE A 9 0.12 -9.42 -0.41
N GLU A 10 -0.75 -10.20 0.22
CA GLU A 10 -2.18 -10.18 -0.09
C GLU A 10 -2.85 -8.98 0.60
N GLU A 11 -2.66 -8.83 1.91
CA GLU A 11 -3.20 -7.72 2.70
C GLU A 11 -2.09 -6.83 3.26
N TYR A 12 -2.41 -5.54 3.40
CA TYR A 12 -1.54 -4.54 4.02
C TYR A 12 -2.32 -3.68 4.99
N GLU A 13 -1.75 -3.40 6.16
CA GLU A 13 -2.27 -2.47 7.16
C GLU A 13 -1.36 -1.24 7.21
N VAL A 14 -1.93 -0.06 6.98
CA VAL A 14 -1.20 1.21 7.10
C VAL A 14 -0.80 1.40 8.56
N ASN A 15 0.48 1.66 8.78
CA ASN A 15 1.09 1.75 10.09
C ASN A 15 2.06 2.95 10.16
N PRO A 16 2.61 3.29 11.34
CA PRO A 16 3.50 4.43 11.49
C PRO A 16 4.81 4.37 10.67
N CYS A 17 5.22 3.19 10.22
CA CYS A 17 6.38 3.00 9.36
C CYS A 17 6.05 3.17 7.87
N THR A 18 4.77 3.23 7.48
CA THR A 18 4.34 3.47 6.09
C THR A 18 4.76 4.86 5.63
N LEU A 19 5.69 4.94 4.68
CA LEU A 19 6.15 6.19 4.11
C LEU A 19 5.38 6.58 2.85
N MET A 20 5.04 5.59 2.02
CA MET A 20 4.38 5.84 0.73
C MET A 20 3.57 4.64 0.28
N VAL A 21 2.35 4.89 -0.20
CA VAL A 21 1.53 3.94 -0.96
C VAL A 21 1.33 4.52 -2.35
N LYS A 22 1.94 3.93 -3.38
CA LYS A 22 1.92 4.47 -4.75
C LYS A 22 1.49 3.44 -5.79
N PRO A 23 0.87 3.88 -6.90
CA PRO A 23 0.56 2.97 -7.99
C PRO A 23 1.84 2.39 -8.60
N THR A 24 1.80 1.12 -8.98
CA THR A 24 2.85 0.47 -9.76
C THR A 24 2.23 -0.53 -10.73
N LEU A 25 2.88 -0.73 -11.88
CA LEU A 25 2.48 -1.77 -12.81
C LEU A 25 3.12 -3.09 -12.41
N TYR A 26 2.28 -4.12 -12.23
CA TYR A 26 2.72 -5.50 -12.08
C TYR A 26 2.15 -6.32 -13.23
N GLY A 27 2.98 -6.52 -14.27
CA GLY A 27 2.50 -7.00 -15.56
C GLY A 27 1.58 -5.97 -16.22
N SER A 28 0.36 -6.39 -16.56
CA SER A 28 -0.69 -5.54 -17.16
C SER A 28 -1.66 -4.94 -16.14
N LYS A 29 -1.49 -5.23 -14.85
CA LYS A 29 -2.42 -4.81 -13.79
C LYS A 29 -1.81 -3.71 -12.92
N LEU A 30 -2.67 -2.83 -12.42
CA LEU A 30 -2.31 -1.77 -11.47
C LEU A 30 -2.33 -2.32 -10.05
N TYR A 31 -1.18 -2.28 -9.40
CA TYR A 31 -0.94 -2.74 -8.03
C TYR A 31 -0.52 -1.54 -7.16
N ALA A 32 -0.47 -1.73 -5.85
CA ALA A 32 0.16 -0.79 -4.94
C ALA A 32 1.60 -1.23 -4.65
N ARG A 33 2.52 -0.28 -4.75
CA ARG A 33 3.86 -0.37 -4.15
C ARG A 33 3.82 0.40 -2.85
N ILE A 34 4.15 -0.30 -1.77
CA ILE A 34 4.20 0.24 -0.43
C ILE A 34 5.67 0.34 -0.02
N ILE A 35 6.06 1.50 0.47
CA ILE A 35 7.41 1.77 0.97
C ILE A 35 7.28 2.06 2.45
N GLU A 36 7.97 1.28 3.27
CA GLU A 36 8.18 1.55 4.68
C GLU A 36 9.62 2.02 4.92
N MET A 37 9.94 2.32 6.19
CA MET A 37 11.28 2.73 6.60
C MET A 37 12.38 1.73 6.19
N GLU A 38 12.11 0.43 6.36
CA GLU A 38 13.09 -0.65 6.11
C GLU A 38 12.63 -1.61 4.99
N ASP A 39 11.33 -1.68 4.73
CA ASP A 39 10.73 -2.68 3.87
C ASP A 39 10.02 -2.09 2.63
N GLU A 40 9.83 -2.95 1.63
CA GLU A 40 9.06 -2.61 0.43
C GLU A 40 8.16 -3.77 0.01
N TYR A 41 6.88 -3.47 -0.19
CA TYR A 41 5.86 -4.44 -0.53
C TYR A 41 5.17 -4.13 -1.85
N ILE A 42 4.64 -5.17 -2.48
CA ILE A 42 3.75 -5.10 -3.64
C ILE A 42 2.43 -5.76 -3.25
N SER A 43 1.33 -5.03 -3.34
CA SER A 43 -0.02 -5.54 -3.05
C SER A 43 -0.90 -5.49 -4.31
N PRO A 44 -1.77 -6.50 -4.55
CA PRO A 44 -2.70 -6.51 -5.67
C PRO A 44 -3.82 -5.47 -5.53
N PHE A 45 -4.01 -4.89 -4.35
CA PHE A 45 -4.98 -3.81 -4.14
C PHE A 45 -4.49 -2.49 -4.74
N LYS A 46 -5.43 -1.67 -5.22
CA LYS A 46 -5.06 -0.31 -5.67
C LYS A 46 -4.67 0.53 -4.46
N PRO A 47 -3.77 1.51 -4.62
CA PRO A 47 -3.40 2.41 -3.53
C PRO A 47 -4.59 3.01 -2.78
N LEU A 48 -5.60 3.48 -3.52
CA LEU A 48 -6.77 4.11 -2.92
C LEU A 48 -7.63 3.14 -2.08
N ASP A 49 -7.69 1.87 -2.47
CA ASP A 49 -8.45 0.85 -1.72
C ASP A 49 -7.80 0.59 -0.36
N ILE A 50 -6.45 0.57 -0.32
CA ILE A 50 -5.68 0.45 0.93
C ILE A 50 -5.95 1.65 1.86
N ILE A 51 -5.94 2.87 1.33
CA ILE A 51 -6.20 4.07 2.14
C ILE A 51 -7.64 4.09 2.65
N LYS A 52 -8.63 3.75 1.82
CA LYS A 52 -10.04 3.67 2.23
C LYS A 52 -10.26 2.68 3.36
N LYS A 53 -9.71 1.45 3.24
CA LYS A 53 -9.76 0.43 4.31
C LYS A 53 -9.13 0.94 5.61
N SER A 54 -8.04 1.70 5.53
CA SER A 54 -7.42 2.33 6.71
C SER A 54 -8.34 3.38 7.36
N CYS A 55 -8.95 4.28 6.58
CA CYS A 55 -9.92 5.24 7.11
C CYS A 55 -11.09 4.52 7.79
N GLU A 56 -11.67 3.51 7.14
CA GLU A 56 -12.78 2.71 7.67
C GLU A 56 -12.42 2.03 9.00
N TYR A 57 -11.20 1.48 9.10
CA TYR A 57 -10.68 0.88 10.33
C TYR A 57 -10.65 1.87 11.50
N PHE A 58 -10.35 3.16 11.23
CA PHE A 58 -10.36 4.23 12.24
C PHE A 58 -11.71 4.96 12.37
N GLY A 59 -12.79 4.41 11.81
CA GLY A 59 -14.14 4.98 11.92
C GLY A 59 -14.37 6.25 11.10
N SER A 60 -13.55 6.49 10.08
CA SER A 60 -13.70 7.59 9.11
C SER A 60 -13.96 7.04 7.71
N SER A 61 -14.37 7.90 6.77
CA SER A 61 -14.26 7.59 5.34
C SER A 61 -13.04 8.31 4.73
N TYR A 62 -12.65 7.92 3.51
CA TYR A 62 -11.62 8.64 2.76
C TYR A 62 -12.09 10.05 2.36
N GLU A 63 -13.38 10.19 2.10
CA GLU A 63 -14.05 11.45 1.78
C GLU A 63 -14.24 12.35 3.02
N GLY A 64 -14.04 11.82 4.23
CA GLY A 64 -14.28 12.50 5.50
C GLY A 64 -15.62 12.13 6.16
N LEU A 65 -16.06 12.94 7.12
CA LEU A 65 -17.42 12.89 7.68
C LEU A 65 -18.40 13.68 6.81
#